data_AF-A0A0N5AA99-F1
#
_entry.id   AF-A0A0N5AA99-F1
#
_cell.length_a   1.000
_cell.length_b   1.000
_cell.length_c   1.000
_cell.angle_alpha   90.00
_cell.angle_beta   90.00
_cell.angle_gamma   90.00
#
_symmetry.space_group_name_H-M   'P 1'
#
loop_
_entity.id
_entity.type
_entity.pdbx_description
1 polymer ?
#
loop_
_entity_poly.entity_id
_entity_poly.type
_entity_poly.pdbx_seq_one_letter_code
_entity_poly.pdbx_strand_id
1 'polypeptide(L)'
;MEHLILLLTLTGAVIGAEHNAFTVPDSLRNPTACNAKKRGFVCDPDGLLIDSSKKTDGSTLLNNAIENVRATDVCPCSDCLLFSGTAISVVVVQKIKMAFNETSREIILKAMKKFANDIRTRQARGLCDDDILIAVSIDDNEVQTSYGQRLNIRLNDTIVKEIANIAKQDFDKRNWTNGLLSMINNYGSILRNGTLAVRRSGTHWYSPLPLCVVICGAVLIAAIVAALVIGLISCRNGRRYSAVI
;
A
#
# COMPACT_ATOMS: atom_id res chain seq x y z
N MET A 1 -44.62 31.86 25.55
CA MET A 1 -43.19 32.03 25.85
C MET A 1 -42.46 30.86 25.25
N GLU A 2 -42.04 31.03 23.99
CA GLU A 2 -41.30 30.04 23.21
C GLU A 2 -39.80 30.23 23.51
N HIS A 3 -39.13 29.17 23.96
CA HIS A 3 -37.67 29.17 24.13
C HIS A 3 -37.03 28.47 22.93
N LEU A 4 -36.49 29.27 22.02
CA LEU A 4 -35.68 28.85 20.89
C LEU A 4 -34.24 28.60 21.37
N ILE A 5 -33.83 27.34 21.49
CA ILE A 5 -32.45 26.94 21.81
C ILE A 5 -31.67 26.87 20.49
N LEU A 6 -30.79 27.85 20.28
CA LEU A 6 -29.88 27.91 19.13
C LEU A 6 -28.66 27.00 19.40
N LEU A 7 -28.62 25.82 18.79
CA LEU A 7 -27.44 24.95 18.79
C LEU A 7 -26.43 25.47 17.75
N LEU A 8 -25.41 26.20 18.22
CA LEU A 8 -24.24 26.54 17.42
C LEU A 8 -23.34 25.30 17.27
N THR A 9 -23.44 24.61 16.14
CA THR A 9 -22.46 23.59 15.74
C THR A 9 -21.19 24.29 15.25
N LEU A 10 -20.20 24.43 16.12
CA LEU A 10 -18.82 24.75 15.74
C LEU A 10 -18.24 23.56 14.98
N THR A 11 -18.37 23.56 13.65
CA THR A 11 -17.54 22.73 12.77
C THR A 11 -16.18 23.40 12.67
N GLY A 12 -15.35 23.23 13.70
CA GLY A 12 -13.93 23.58 13.62
C GLY A 12 -13.27 22.68 12.59
N ALA A 13 -12.87 23.25 11.44
CA ALA A 13 -11.97 22.56 10.53
C ALA A 13 -10.67 22.28 11.30
N VAL A 14 -10.40 21.01 11.61
CA VAL A 14 -9.11 20.59 12.15
C VAL A 14 -8.11 20.77 11.03
N ILE A 15 -7.38 21.90 11.06
CA ILE A 15 -6.23 22.11 10.19
C ILE A 15 -5.18 21.09 10.65
N GLY A 16 -4.88 20.12 9.80
CA GLY A 16 -3.86 19.11 10.07
C GLY A 16 -2.51 19.77 10.37
N ALA A 17 -1.73 19.16 11.26
CA ALA A 17 -0.41 19.67 11.60
C ALA A 17 0.52 19.61 10.37
N GLU A 18 1.28 20.68 10.13
CA GLU A 18 2.31 20.70 9.09
C GLU A 18 3.64 20.19 9.65
N HIS A 19 4.31 19.30 8.92
CA HIS A 19 5.55 18.65 9.37
C HIS A 19 6.76 19.02 8.52
N ASN A 20 7.91 19.22 9.16
CA ASN A 20 9.20 19.25 8.47
C ASN A 20 10.06 18.05 8.91
N ALA A 21 11.19 17.85 8.24
CA ALA A 21 12.05 16.69 8.49
C ALA A 21 12.55 16.60 9.95
N PHE A 22 12.58 17.71 10.69
CA PHE A 22 13.04 17.76 12.08
C PHE A 22 11.92 17.55 13.10
N THR A 23 10.67 17.83 12.74
CA THR A 23 9.50 17.66 13.63
C THR A 23 8.93 16.24 13.58
N VAL A 24 9.13 15.51 12.48
CA VAL A 24 8.71 14.11 12.40
C VAL A 24 9.42 13.29 13.49
N PRO A 25 8.68 12.58 14.36
CA PRO A 25 9.28 11.76 15.40
C PRO A 25 10.02 10.55 14.84
N ASP A 26 10.96 10.00 15.61
CA ASP A 26 11.61 8.73 15.27
C ASP A 26 10.85 7.58 15.93
N SER A 27 10.20 6.74 15.11
CA SER A 27 9.37 5.61 15.58
C SER A 27 10.13 4.53 16.36
N LEU A 28 11.47 4.48 16.28
CA LEU A 28 12.28 3.61 17.12
C LEU A 28 12.52 4.20 18.52
N ARG A 29 12.51 5.53 18.64
CA ARG A 29 12.77 6.24 19.91
C ARG A 29 11.48 6.60 20.64
N ASN A 30 10.49 7.15 19.92
CA ASN A 30 9.22 7.60 20.45
C ASN A 30 8.05 7.08 19.58
N PRO A 31 7.68 5.80 19.74
CA PRO A 31 6.60 5.20 18.94
C PRO A 31 5.25 5.87 19.17
N THR A 32 4.95 6.33 20.38
CA THR A 32 3.68 6.98 20.70
C THR A 32 3.48 8.28 19.93
N ALA A 33 4.52 9.09 19.76
CA ALA A 33 4.45 10.30 18.94
C ALA A 33 4.27 10.02 17.44
N CYS A 34 4.55 8.79 17.00
CA CYS A 34 4.30 8.30 15.65
C CYS A 34 2.96 7.57 15.51
N ASN A 35 2.06 7.71 16.50
CA ASN A 35 0.81 6.95 16.62
C ASN A 35 0.99 5.43 16.52
N ALA A 36 2.13 4.91 16.99
CA ALA A 36 2.45 3.49 16.95
C ALA A 36 2.37 2.86 18.36
N LYS A 37 1.87 1.62 18.41
CA LYS A 37 1.75 0.85 19.67
C LYS A 37 3.09 0.32 20.19
N LYS A 38 4.05 0.10 19.28
CA LYS A 38 5.39 -0.42 19.58
C LYS A 38 6.43 0.27 18.70
N ARG A 39 7.69 0.15 19.09
CA ARG A 39 8.82 0.57 18.26
C ARG A 39 8.78 -0.15 16.92
N GLY A 40 9.12 0.56 15.85
CA GLY A 40 9.10 0.02 14.51
C GLY A 40 9.69 0.98 13.48
N PHE A 41 9.46 0.65 12.21
CA PHE A 41 9.99 1.37 11.06
C PHE A 41 9.01 2.33 10.41
N VAL A 42 7.75 2.30 10.82
CA VAL A 42 6.69 3.20 10.34
C VAL A 42 6.43 4.30 11.34
N CYS A 43 6.33 5.55 10.86
CA CYS A 43 5.90 6.69 11.64
C CYS A 43 4.72 7.39 10.95
N ASP A 44 3.61 7.52 11.66
CA ASP A 44 2.37 8.13 11.20
C ASP A 44 1.83 9.07 12.29
N PRO A 45 2.49 10.23 12.54
CA PRO A 45 2.13 11.13 13.63
C PRO A 45 0.69 11.64 13.56
N ASP A 46 0.07 11.67 12.37
CA ASP A 46 -1.28 12.19 12.16
C ASP A 46 -2.35 11.08 12.08
N GLY A 47 -1.97 9.79 12.19
CA GLY A 47 -2.90 8.65 12.26
C GLY A 47 -3.68 8.38 10.96
N LEU A 48 -2.99 8.47 9.83
CA LEU A 48 -3.53 8.42 8.47
C LEU A 48 -3.58 7.01 7.88
N LEU A 49 -2.85 6.06 8.48
CA LEU A 49 -2.77 4.67 8.04
C LEU A 49 -3.96 3.83 8.52
N ILE A 50 -5.15 4.19 8.01
CA ILE A 50 -6.39 3.45 8.28
C ILE A 50 -6.51 2.29 7.29
N ASP A 51 -6.61 1.06 7.80
CA ASP A 51 -6.99 -0.09 6.99
C ASP A 51 -8.47 0.01 6.62
N SER A 52 -8.77 -0.04 5.31
CA SER A 52 -10.14 -0.04 4.77
C SER A 52 -11.00 -1.19 5.34
N SER A 53 -10.37 -2.29 5.75
CA SER A 53 -11.04 -3.43 6.34
C SER A 53 -11.27 -3.30 7.86
N LYS A 54 -10.66 -2.29 8.52
CA LYS A 54 -10.62 -2.07 9.98
C LYS A 54 -10.16 -3.27 10.82
N LYS A 55 -9.61 -4.32 10.19
CA LYS A 55 -9.19 -5.54 10.91
C LYS A 55 -7.78 -5.42 11.45
N THR A 56 -6.91 -4.66 10.78
CA THR A 56 -5.51 -4.52 11.19
C THR A 56 -5.09 -3.05 11.19
N ASP A 57 -4.32 -2.63 12.18
CA ASP A 57 -3.67 -1.33 12.17
C ASP A 57 -2.67 -1.24 11.00
N GLY A 58 -2.78 -0.21 10.14
CA GLY A 58 -1.97 -0.07 8.93
C GLY A 58 -0.48 0.01 9.25
N SER A 59 -0.12 0.74 10.31
CA SER A 59 1.25 0.80 10.82
C SER A 59 1.79 -0.58 11.21
N THR A 60 0.98 -1.39 11.89
CA THR A 60 1.36 -2.77 12.25
C THR A 60 1.57 -3.65 11.01
N LEU A 61 0.67 -3.57 10.03
CA LEU A 61 0.76 -4.32 8.78
C LEU A 61 2.06 -3.99 8.01
N LEU A 62 2.35 -2.69 7.85
CA LEU A 62 3.54 -2.22 7.16
C LEU A 62 4.83 -2.58 7.92
N ASN A 63 4.85 -2.47 9.26
CA ASN A 63 5.99 -2.91 10.07
C ASN A 63 6.29 -4.40 9.87
N ASN A 64 5.27 -5.27 9.88
CA ASN A 64 5.47 -6.70 9.65
C ASN A 64 6.03 -6.98 8.24
N ALA A 65 5.57 -6.24 7.23
CA ALA A 65 6.10 -6.37 5.87
C ALA A 65 7.58 -5.93 5.79
N ILE A 66 7.95 -4.83 6.45
CA ILE A 66 9.34 -4.36 6.54
C ILE A 66 10.22 -5.38 7.26
N GLU A 67 9.78 -5.90 8.41
CA GLU A 67 10.51 -6.91 9.17
C GLU A 67 10.75 -8.17 8.33
N ASN A 68 9.75 -8.59 7.55
CA ASN A 68 9.89 -9.72 6.61
C ASN A 68 10.92 -9.43 5.50
N VAL A 69 10.95 -8.22 4.95
CA VAL A 69 12.01 -7.85 3.98
C VAL A 69 13.38 -7.91 4.65
N ARG A 70 13.55 -7.32 5.83
CA ARG A 70 14.83 -7.32 6.57
C ARG A 70 15.32 -8.71 6.93
N ALA A 71 14.41 -9.62 7.26
CA ALA A 71 14.73 -11.00 7.61
C ALA A 71 15.14 -11.85 6.40
N THR A 72 14.74 -11.45 5.18
CA THR A 72 14.93 -12.24 3.95
C THR A 72 15.91 -11.62 2.96
N ASP A 73 16.25 -10.34 3.11
CA ASP A 73 17.27 -9.67 2.30
C ASP A 73 18.68 -10.01 2.79
N VAL A 74 19.60 -10.10 1.83
CA VAL A 74 21.03 -10.27 2.09
C VAL A 74 21.65 -8.89 2.31
N CYS A 75 22.15 -8.69 3.53
CA CYS A 75 22.88 -7.50 3.93
C CYS A 75 23.99 -7.15 2.92
N PRO A 76 24.00 -5.93 2.35
CA PRO A 76 24.97 -5.56 1.32
C PRO A 76 26.31 -5.05 1.90
N CYS A 77 26.46 -4.93 3.22
CA CYS A 77 27.64 -4.37 3.87
C CYS A 77 28.79 -5.40 3.99
N SER A 78 30.03 -4.92 4.24
CA SER A 78 31.17 -5.80 4.57
C SER A 78 31.02 -6.45 5.95
N ASP A 79 30.50 -5.68 6.91
CA ASP A 79 30.45 -6.05 8.32
C ASP A 79 29.01 -6.29 8.78
N CYS A 80 28.33 -7.20 8.10
CA CYS A 80 26.97 -7.56 8.45
C CYS A 80 26.93 -8.30 9.79
N LEU A 81 26.37 -7.64 10.80
CA LEU A 81 25.99 -8.34 12.03
C LEU A 81 24.88 -9.36 11.70
N LEU A 82 24.81 -10.44 12.47
CA LEU A 82 23.77 -11.45 12.35
C LEU A 82 22.38 -10.77 12.34
N PHE A 83 21.63 -10.92 11.24
CA PHE A 83 20.22 -10.54 11.03
C PHE A 83 19.88 -9.08 10.70
N SER A 84 20.69 -8.37 9.91
CA SER A 84 20.33 -7.02 9.43
C SER A 84 20.31 -6.91 7.90
N GLY A 85 19.23 -7.34 7.24
CA GLY A 85 18.96 -6.92 5.86
C GLY A 85 18.65 -5.42 5.76
N THR A 86 18.60 -4.91 4.52
CA THR A 86 18.38 -3.49 4.19
C THR A 86 17.25 -2.87 5.01
N ALA A 87 17.51 -1.75 5.68
CA ALA A 87 16.51 -1.10 6.53
C ALA A 87 15.52 -0.29 5.68
N ILE A 88 14.24 -0.68 5.67
CA ILE A 88 13.17 0.11 5.05
C ILE A 88 12.42 0.85 6.15
N SER A 89 12.07 2.10 5.89
CA SER A 89 11.31 2.96 6.80
C SER A 89 10.24 3.75 6.06
N VAL A 90 9.16 4.07 6.77
CA VAL A 90 8.01 4.77 6.20
C VAL A 90 7.64 5.95 7.10
N VAL A 91 7.42 7.11 6.50
CA VAL A 91 6.87 8.29 7.15
C VAL A 91 5.63 8.73 6.39
N VAL A 92 4.52 8.89 7.10
CA VAL A 92 3.26 9.40 6.56
C VAL A 92 2.87 10.63 7.35
N VAL A 93 2.68 11.75 6.67
CA VAL A 93 2.24 13.00 7.27
C VAL A 93 1.06 13.56 6.49
N GLN A 94 0.21 14.34 7.15
CA GLN A 94 -0.93 14.97 6.49
C GLN A 94 -0.43 15.94 5.42
N LYS A 95 0.53 16.79 5.80
CA LYS A 95 1.10 17.83 4.93
C LYS A 95 2.53 18.16 5.34
N ILE A 96 3.39 18.44 4.37
CA ILE A 96 4.72 18.98 4.67
C ILE A 96 4.70 20.50 4.80
N LYS A 97 5.54 21.01 5.70
CA LYS A 97 5.75 22.44 5.88
C LYS A 97 6.60 22.98 4.74
N MET A 98 6.01 23.87 3.94
CA MET A 98 6.67 24.60 2.85
C MET A 98 6.67 26.10 3.12
N ALA A 99 7.41 26.90 2.36
CA ALA A 99 7.32 28.35 2.49
C ALA A 99 5.99 28.87 1.94
N PHE A 100 5.61 30.08 2.35
CA PHE A 100 4.35 30.69 1.90
C PHE A 100 4.31 30.83 0.38
N ASN A 101 3.17 30.48 -0.24
CA ASN A 101 2.94 30.48 -1.70
C ASN A 101 3.77 29.48 -2.54
N GLU A 102 4.45 28.52 -1.92
CA GLU A 102 5.13 27.44 -2.63
C GLU A 102 4.16 26.28 -2.96
N THR A 103 3.27 26.50 -3.93
CA THR A 103 2.23 25.52 -4.29
C THR A 103 2.46 24.83 -5.64
N SER A 104 3.52 25.20 -6.37
CA SER A 104 3.78 24.60 -7.67
C SER A 104 4.19 23.13 -7.52
N ARG A 105 3.77 22.30 -8.48
CA ARG A 105 4.07 20.86 -8.51
C ARG A 105 5.57 20.59 -8.39
N GLU A 106 6.39 21.37 -9.06
CA GLU A 106 7.85 21.25 -9.05
C GLU A 106 8.45 21.56 -7.67
N ILE A 107 7.94 22.60 -7.00
CA ILE A 107 8.41 22.95 -5.65
C ILE A 107 8.01 21.86 -4.65
N ILE A 108 6.77 21.36 -4.72
CA ILE A 108 6.31 20.24 -3.88
C ILE A 108 7.20 19.01 -4.08
N LEU A 109 7.49 18.63 -5.33
CA LEU A 109 8.38 17.51 -5.65
C LEU A 109 9.78 17.69 -5.03
N LYS A 110 10.36 18.89 -5.20
CA LYS A 110 11.67 19.21 -4.66
C LYS A 110 11.68 19.20 -3.13
N ALA A 111 10.64 19.76 -2.50
CA ALA A 111 10.46 19.79 -1.06
C ALA A 111 10.30 18.38 -0.49
N MET A 112 9.47 17.53 -1.11
CA MET A 112 9.26 16.15 -0.70
C MET A 112 10.53 15.30 -0.86
N LYS A 113 11.30 15.49 -1.94
CA LYS A 113 12.60 14.82 -2.11
C LYS A 113 13.58 15.22 -1.00
N LYS A 114 13.65 16.51 -0.67
CA LYS A 114 14.49 17.00 0.44
C LYS A 114 14.01 16.47 1.79
N PHE A 115 12.71 16.52 2.06
CA PHE A 115 12.09 16.03 3.27
C PHE A 115 12.41 14.54 3.51
N ALA A 116 12.24 13.70 2.49
CA ALA A 116 12.58 12.29 2.56
C ALA A 116 14.07 12.07 2.85
N ASN A 117 14.96 12.79 2.15
CA ASN A 117 16.40 12.64 2.36
C ASN A 117 16.84 13.08 3.77
N ASP A 118 16.36 14.24 4.22
CA ASP A 118 16.72 14.78 5.53
C ASP A 118 16.29 13.85 6.67
N ILE A 119 15.09 13.25 6.58
CA ILE A 119 14.64 12.28 7.58
C ILE A 119 15.52 11.02 7.55
N ARG A 120 15.78 10.46 6.36
CA ARG A 120 16.60 9.26 6.19
C ARG A 120 17.99 9.47 6.80
N THR A 121 18.66 10.54 6.41
CA THR A 121 20.01 10.87 6.92
C THR A 121 20.01 11.13 8.43
N ARG A 122 19.00 11.82 8.96
CA ARG A 122 18.89 12.07 10.41
C ARG A 122 18.65 10.80 11.22
N GLN A 123 17.80 9.89 10.72
CA GLN A 123 17.46 8.65 11.42
C GLN A 123 18.51 7.56 11.21
N ALA A 124 19.26 7.60 10.09
CA ALA A 124 20.39 6.74 9.75
C ALA A 124 20.14 5.27 10.13
N ARG A 125 19.11 4.66 9.52
CA ARG A 125 18.63 3.33 9.94
C ARG A 125 19.44 2.19 9.32
N GLY A 126 20.20 2.50 8.27
CA GLY A 126 21.13 1.57 7.64
C GLY A 126 22.43 1.43 8.43
N LEU A 127 23.10 0.29 8.25
CA LEU A 127 24.42 0.01 8.81
C LEU A 127 25.54 0.67 7.99
N CYS A 128 25.43 0.61 6.66
CA CYS A 128 26.45 1.15 5.74
C CYS A 128 25.82 2.00 4.63
N ASP A 129 24.83 2.84 4.98
CA ASP A 129 23.99 3.56 4.02
C ASP A 129 23.19 2.59 3.13
N ASP A 130 22.73 1.48 3.73
CA ASP A 130 21.85 0.46 3.18
C ASP A 130 20.41 0.61 3.72
N ASP A 131 19.87 1.82 3.63
CA ASP A 131 18.50 2.10 4.02
C ASP A 131 17.67 2.78 2.94
N ILE A 132 16.35 2.62 3.06
CA ILE A 132 15.31 3.20 2.22
C ILE A 132 14.32 3.90 3.15
N LEU A 133 13.98 5.15 2.85
CA LEU A 133 12.88 5.86 3.47
C LEU A 133 11.84 6.21 2.40
N ILE A 134 10.61 5.77 2.62
CA ILE A 134 9.44 6.15 1.83
C ILE A 134 8.69 7.23 2.62
N ALA A 135 8.56 8.42 2.06
CA ALA A 135 7.82 9.54 2.65
C ALA A 135 6.55 9.80 1.84
N VAL A 136 5.43 9.98 2.54
CA VAL A 136 4.12 10.30 1.96
C VAL A 136 3.59 11.58 2.60
N SER A 137 3.14 12.51 1.76
CA SER A 137 2.32 13.65 2.17
C SER A 137 0.94 13.54 1.51
N ILE A 138 -0.10 13.45 2.34
CA ILE A 138 -1.47 13.17 1.87
C ILE A 138 -2.07 14.36 1.13
N ASP A 139 -2.00 15.55 1.73
CA ASP A 139 -2.57 16.78 1.15
C ASP A 139 -1.78 17.26 -0.06
N ASP A 140 -0.46 17.03 -0.07
CA ASP A 140 0.38 17.34 -1.22
C ASP A 140 0.30 16.25 -2.31
N ASN A 141 -0.43 15.15 -2.04
CA ASN A 141 -0.61 13.98 -2.90
C ASN A 141 0.70 13.48 -3.51
N GLU A 142 1.73 13.35 -2.68
CA GLU A 142 3.09 13.08 -3.13
C GLU A 142 3.75 11.97 -2.32
N VAL A 143 4.49 11.11 -3.03
CA VAL A 143 5.27 10.02 -2.46
C VAL A 143 6.70 10.12 -2.97
N GLN A 144 7.66 10.17 -2.06
CA GLN A 144 9.07 10.22 -2.40
C GLN A 144 9.85 9.15 -1.65
N THR A 145 10.82 8.55 -2.34
CA THR A 145 11.74 7.59 -1.75
C THR A 145 13.14 8.19 -1.73
N SER A 146 13.78 8.19 -0.56
CA SER A 146 15.22 8.37 -0.42
C SER A 146 15.86 7.02 -0.11
N TYR A 147 17.01 6.74 -0.70
CA TYR A 147 17.76 5.50 -0.46
C TYR A 147 19.24 5.82 -0.33
N GLY A 148 19.95 5.03 0.47
CA GLY A 148 21.37 5.17 0.67
C GLY A 148 22.20 4.66 -0.52
N GLN A 149 23.41 5.20 -0.64
CA GLN A 149 24.32 5.00 -1.75
C GLN A 149 24.71 3.52 -1.93
N ARG A 150 24.74 2.73 -0.86
CA ARG A 150 25.07 1.30 -0.95
C ARG A 150 24.05 0.54 -1.80
N LEU A 151 22.82 1.03 -1.88
CA LEU A 151 21.76 0.39 -2.65
C LEU A 151 21.78 0.76 -4.14
N ASN A 152 22.65 1.67 -4.60
CA ASN A 152 22.75 2.08 -6.02
C ASN A 152 23.03 0.93 -6.99
N ILE A 153 23.61 -0.18 -6.49
CA ILE A 153 23.83 -1.39 -7.29
C ILE A 153 22.53 -2.14 -7.62
N ARG A 154 21.46 -1.94 -6.84
CA ARG A 154 20.16 -2.62 -6.97
C ARG A 154 19.02 -1.64 -7.29
N LEU A 155 19.15 -0.39 -6.88
CA LEU A 155 18.15 0.65 -7.01
C LEU A 155 18.72 1.83 -7.81
N ASN A 156 17.86 2.42 -8.64
CA ASN A 156 18.11 3.70 -9.28
C ASN A 156 16.78 4.46 -9.38
N ASP A 157 16.84 5.73 -9.78
CA ASP A 157 15.66 6.59 -9.85
C ASP A 157 14.58 6.07 -10.81
N THR A 158 14.96 5.33 -11.86
CA THR A 158 14.01 4.70 -12.79
C THR A 158 13.21 3.61 -12.09
N ILE A 159 13.89 2.70 -11.38
CA ILE A 159 13.26 1.63 -10.59
C ILE A 159 12.36 2.21 -9.50
N VAL A 160 12.83 3.22 -8.77
CA VAL A 160 12.05 3.88 -7.71
C VAL A 160 10.77 4.48 -8.26
N LYS A 161 10.84 5.18 -9.41
CA LYS A 161 9.68 5.74 -10.09
C LYS A 161 8.72 4.65 -10.55
N GLU A 162 9.23 3.53 -11.08
CA GLU A 162 8.40 2.41 -11.49
C GLU A 162 7.64 1.79 -10.31
N ILE A 163 8.30 1.58 -9.17
CA ILE A 163 7.65 1.11 -7.93
C ILE A 163 6.56 2.08 -7.47
N ALA A 164 6.84 3.38 -7.45
CA ALA A 164 5.85 4.39 -7.08
C ALA A 164 4.66 4.38 -8.05
N ASN A 165 4.89 4.21 -9.35
CA ASN A 165 3.84 4.10 -10.36
C ASN A 165 2.98 2.84 -10.19
N ILE A 166 3.55 1.70 -9.78
CA ILE A 166 2.79 0.48 -9.46
C ILE A 166 1.85 0.73 -8.28
N ALA A 167 2.31 1.44 -7.25
CA ALA A 167 1.51 1.78 -6.07
C ALA A 167 0.49 2.90 -6.31
N LYS A 168 0.67 3.70 -7.38
CA LYS A 168 -0.20 4.84 -7.72
C LYS A 168 -1.67 4.48 -7.79
N GLN A 169 -2.02 3.29 -8.29
CA GLN A 169 -3.42 2.87 -8.36
C GLN A 169 -4.10 2.84 -6.98
N ASP A 170 -3.37 2.45 -5.93
CA ASP A 170 -3.90 2.44 -4.56
C ASP A 170 -3.91 3.84 -3.96
N PHE A 171 -2.89 4.66 -4.24
CA PHE A 171 -2.84 6.06 -3.81
C PHE A 171 -3.95 6.92 -4.43
N ASP A 172 -4.26 6.72 -5.71
CA ASP A 172 -5.37 7.42 -6.39
C ASP A 172 -6.74 7.05 -5.76
N LYS A 173 -6.85 5.89 -5.11
CA LYS A 173 -8.03 5.45 -4.32
C LYS A 173 -7.97 5.86 -2.85
N ARG A 174 -6.98 6.66 -2.45
CA ARG A 174 -6.67 7.02 -1.05
C ARG A 174 -6.41 5.82 -0.15
N ASN A 175 -5.97 4.70 -0.72
CA ASN A 175 -5.59 3.50 0.02
C ASN A 175 -4.08 3.49 0.27
N TRP A 176 -3.63 4.40 1.12
CA TRP A 176 -2.21 4.64 1.40
C TRP A 176 -1.51 3.41 1.97
N THR A 177 -2.17 2.68 2.88
CA THR A 177 -1.64 1.45 3.45
C THR A 177 -1.34 0.41 2.37
N ASN A 178 -2.26 0.15 1.44
CA ASN A 178 -2.02 -0.84 0.38
C ASN A 178 -0.96 -0.37 -0.63
N GLY A 179 -0.98 0.91 -1.00
CA GLY A 179 0.05 1.46 -1.88
C GLY A 179 1.46 1.36 -1.26
N LEU A 180 1.60 1.70 0.02
CA LEU A 180 2.86 1.55 0.75
C LEU A 180 3.29 0.08 0.91
N LEU A 181 2.35 -0.80 1.22
CA LEU A 181 2.60 -2.24 1.28
C LEU A 181 3.10 -2.78 -0.07
N SER A 182 2.50 -2.32 -1.17
CA SER A 182 2.94 -2.62 -2.53
C SER A 182 4.38 -2.14 -2.74
N MET A 183 4.71 -0.91 -2.38
CA MET A 183 6.08 -0.39 -2.50
C MET A 183 7.09 -1.23 -1.69
N ILE A 184 6.82 -1.51 -0.42
CA ILE A 184 7.70 -2.31 0.46
C ILE A 184 7.95 -3.70 -0.13
N ASN A 185 6.90 -4.37 -0.62
CA ASN A 185 7.02 -5.69 -1.22
C ASN A 185 7.85 -5.68 -2.52
N ASN A 186 7.67 -4.65 -3.36
CA ASN A 186 8.45 -4.49 -4.59
C ASN A 186 9.93 -4.22 -4.28
N TYR A 187 10.24 -3.32 -3.33
CA TYR A 187 11.61 -3.13 -2.87
C TYR A 187 12.21 -4.44 -2.35
N GLY A 188 11.49 -5.16 -1.49
CA GLY A 188 11.95 -6.47 -0.99
C GLY A 188 12.22 -7.50 -2.09
N SER A 189 11.45 -7.49 -3.18
CA SER A 189 11.72 -8.37 -4.33
C SER A 189 13.04 -8.02 -5.02
N ILE A 190 13.27 -6.73 -5.29
CA ILE A 190 14.49 -6.27 -5.95
C ILE A 190 15.70 -6.54 -5.08
N LEU A 191 15.58 -6.29 -3.77
CA LEU A 191 16.67 -6.51 -2.83
C LEU A 191 17.09 -7.99 -2.80
N ARG A 192 16.13 -8.93 -2.79
CA ARG A 192 16.43 -10.36 -2.79
C ARG A 192 16.94 -10.91 -4.12
N ASN A 193 16.26 -10.58 -5.21
CA ASN A 193 16.41 -11.30 -6.49
C ASN A 193 16.92 -10.42 -7.63
N GLY A 194 17.15 -9.12 -7.41
CA GLY A 194 17.49 -8.15 -8.46
C GLY A 194 16.36 -7.90 -9.46
N THR A 195 15.15 -8.45 -9.22
CA THR A 195 14.03 -8.36 -10.15
C THR A 195 12.84 -7.64 -9.52
N LEU A 196 12.21 -6.79 -10.33
CA LEU A 196 10.91 -6.20 -10.06
C LEU A 196 9.85 -7.31 -10.15
N ALA A 197 9.43 -7.86 -9.01
CA ALA A 197 8.24 -8.70 -8.99
C ALA A 197 7.04 -7.77 -9.11
N VAL A 198 6.52 -7.58 -10.33
CA VAL A 198 5.24 -6.89 -10.57
C VAL A 198 4.11 -7.73 -9.96
N ARG A 199 3.99 -7.67 -8.64
CA ARG A 199 2.90 -8.29 -7.90
C ARG A 199 1.83 -7.21 -7.77
N ARG A 200 1.01 -7.07 -8.81
CA ARG A 200 -0.17 -6.19 -8.77
C ARG A 200 -0.99 -6.60 -7.54
N SER A 201 -1.02 -5.76 -6.52
CA SER A 201 -1.91 -5.84 -5.36
C SER A 201 -3.33 -5.44 -5.79
N GLY A 202 -3.84 -6.11 -6.82
CA GLY A 202 -5.26 -6.19 -7.08
C GLY A 202 -5.66 -7.59 -6.67
N THR A 203 -6.57 -7.70 -5.71
CA THR A 203 -7.51 -8.81 -5.70
C THR A 203 -8.28 -8.76 -7.02
N HIS A 204 -7.67 -9.29 -8.09
CA HIS A 204 -8.33 -9.60 -9.34
C HIS A 204 -9.06 -10.91 -9.06
N TRP A 205 -10.24 -10.83 -8.43
CA TRP A 205 -11.15 -11.97 -8.30
C TRP A 205 -11.70 -12.42 -9.66
N TYR A 206 -11.33 -11.71 -10.74
CA TYR A 206 -11.39 -12.17 -12.12
C TYR A 206 -9.99 -12.50 -12.65
N SER A 207 -9.34 -13.56 -12.16
CA SER A 207 -8.46 -14.27 -13.11
C SER A 207 -9.36 -14.70 -14.26
N PRO A 208 -9.04 -14.44 -15.55
CA PRO A 208 -9.73 -15.11 -16.63
C PRO A 208 -9.64 -16.59 -16.29
N LEU A 209 -10.78 -17.20 -15.98
CA LEU A 209 -10.84 -18.63 -15.69
C LEU A 209 -10.09 -19.29 -16.85
N PRO A 210 -9.12 -20.18 -16.58
CA PRO A 210 -8.39 -20.82 -17.65
C PRO A 210 -9.42 -21.38 -18.64
N LEU A 211 -9.21 -21.16 -19.93
CA LEU A 211 -10.20 -21.43 -20.99
C LEU A 211 -10.89 -22.79 -20.83
N CYS A 212 -10.17 -23.78 -20.31
CA CYS A 212 -10.71 -25.09 -19.95
C CYS A 212 -11.91 -25.04 -19.00
N VAL A 213 -11.91 -24.21 -17.95
CA VAL A 213 -13.01 -24.10 -16.98
C VAL A 213 -14.25 -23.46 -17.61
N VAL A 214 -14.08 -22.46 -18.48
CA VAL A 214 -15.19 -21.83 -19.20
C VAL A 214 -15.81 -22.82 -20.20
N ILE A 215 -14.97 -23.56 -20.93
CA ILE A 215 -15.41 -24.58 -21.88
C ILE A 215 -16.13 -25.72 -21.14
N CYS A 216 -15.56 -26.24 -20.05
CA CYS A 216 -16.19 -27.29 -19.23
C CYS A 216 -17.54 -26.83 -18.66
N GLY A 217 -17.63 -25.59 -18.17
CA GLY A 217 -18.88 -25.02 -17.67
C GLY A 217 -19.96 -24.92 -18.76
N ALA A 218 -19.60 -24.45 -19.96
CA ALA A 218 -20.52 -24.35 -21.08
C ALA A 218 -21.04 -25.72 -21.54
N VAL A 219 -20.17 -26.74 -21.62
CA VAL A 219 -20.55 -28.12 -21.98
C VAL A 219 -21.52 -28.71 -20.95
N LEU A 220 -21.25 -28.49 -19.66
CA LEU A 220 -22.07 -29.03 -18.58
C LEU A 220 -23.47 -28.39 -18.56
N ILE A 221 -23.56 -27.08 -18.80
CA ILE A 221 -24.85 -26.37 -18.95
C ILE A 221 -25.60 -26.89 -20.18
N ALA A 222 -24.92 -27.06 -21.32
CA ALA A 222 -25.56 -27.59 -22.53
C ALA A 222 -26.11 -29.02 -22.33
N ALA A 223 -25.38 -29.88 -21.62
CA ALA A 223 -25.84 -31.23 -21.29
C ALA A 223 -27.09 -31.23 -20.40
N ILE A 224 -27.15 -30.35 -19.40
CA ILE A 224 -28.34 -30.20 -18.53
C ILE A 224 -29.54 -29.73 -19.34
N VAL A 225 -29.37 -28.72 -20.19
CA VAL A 225 -30.45 -28.20 -21.04
C VAL A 225 -30.95 -29.28 -22.00
N ALA A 226 -30.05 -30.03 -22.63
CA ALA A 226 -30.42 -31.15 -23.50
C ALA A 226 -31.21 -32.22 -22.75
N ALA A 227 -30.79 -32.61 -21.55
CA ALA A 227 -31.49 -33.58 -20.71
C ALA A 227 -32.90 -33.09 -20.34
N LEU A 228 -33.05 -31.80 -19.98
CA LEU A 228 -34.36 -31.20 -19.68
C LEU A 228 -35.29 -31.20 -20.91
N VAL A 229 -34.78 -30.84 -22.09
CA VAL A 229 -35.56 -30.84 -23.33
C VAL A 229 -36.01 -32.26 -23.70
N ILE A 230 -35.11 -33.25 -23.61
CA ILE A 230 -35.43 -34.66 -23.88
C ILE A 230 -36.47 -35.17 -22.88
N GLY A 231 -36.34 -34.80 -21.60
CA GLY A 231 -37.32 -35.11 -20.56
C GLY A 231 -38.69 -34.52 -20.86
N LEU A 232 -38.76 -33.24 -21.24
CA LEU A 232 -40.01 -32.57 -21.60
C LEU A 232 -40.68 -33.20 -22.83
N ILE A 233 -39.91 -33.56 -23.86
CA ILE A 233 -40.44 -34.23 -25.06
C ILE A 233 -40.98 -35.63 -24.70
N SER A 234 -40.24 -36.39 -23.89
CA SER A 234 -40.63 -37.73 -23.46
C SER A 234 -41.90 -37.70 -22.59
N CYS A 235 -42.00 -36.75 -21.65
CA CYS A 235 -43.21 -36.55 -20.85
C CYS A 235 -44.41 -36.11 -21.71
N ARG A 236 -44.20 -35.28 -22.74
CA ARG A 236 -45.27 -34.85 -23.65
C ARG A 236 -45.80 -36.01 -24.49
N ASN A 237 -44.93 -36.91 -24.96
CA ASN A 237 -45.35 -38.09 -25.70
C ASN A 237 -46.03 -39.13 -24.79
N GLY A 238 -45.56 -39.34 -23.57
CA GLY A 238 -46.21 -40.25 -22.60
C GLY A 238 -47.66 -39.86 -22.29
N ARG A 239 -47.97 -38.56 -22.15
CA ARG A 239 -49.35 -38.09 -21.94
C ARG A 239 -50.28 -38.34 -23.12
N ARG A 240 -49.77 -38.50 -24.35
CA ARG A 240 -50.60 -38.82 -25.53
C ARG A 240 -51.06 -40.28 -25.54
N TYR A 241 -50.32 -41.19 -24.91
CA TYR A 241 -50.68 -42.60 -24.85
C TYR A 241 -51.65 -42.94 -23.70
N SER A 242 -51.71 -42.11 -22.64
CA SER A 242 -52.67 -42.30 -21.54
C SER A 242 -54.04 -41.64 -21.75
N ALA A 243 -54.27 -40.95 -22.87
CA ALA A 243 -55.56 -40.33 -23.22
C ALA A 243 -56.40 -41.18 -24.19
N VAL A 244 -55.99 -42.43 -24.45
CA VAL A 244 -56.70 -43.41 -25.29
C VAL A 244 -56.95 -44.67 -24.47
N ILE A 245 -57.70 -44.54 -23.36
CA ILE A 245 -58.41 -45.62 -22.67
C ILE A 245 -59.74 -45.03 -22.19
#